data_AF-A0A934UYG8-F1
#
_entry.id   AF-A0A934UYG8-F1
#
_cell.length_a   1.000
_cell.length_b   1.000
_cell.length_c   1.000
_cell.angle_alpha   90.00
_cell.angle_beta   90.00
_cell.angle_gamma   90.00
#
_symmetry.space_group_name_H-M   'P 1'
#
loop_
_entity.id
_entity.type
_entity.pdbx_description
1 polymer ?
#
loop_
_entity_poly.entity_id
_entity_poly.type
_entity_poly.pdbx_seq_one_letter_code
_entity_poly.pdbx_strand_id
1 'polypeptide(L)'
;MDGVSDAQTQPPTGDGSTPSQAPATPAALPNGPAAPPAWSWARPAQRFITVETEPLEYHRLLRGTRNYRWWRPLLLLLLAGVYFGVGSLLIGFLLAPLMLAVDPSYATDMMSGNAELLDTQRPISLVFSLLSIIVMLPAVLLAMLTLGMRPVGRVWSVAGRIRWGLLWRSTFAAVIGVLVMNGVGIAVQMILEPGLLTEPPSAEAPSFDMSTAIVSLAIILVLVPIQATAEEVVFRGLFMQVLGSWLKSPWFAIVIPSVGFAFGHIYDVWGLLAVGLMGLVAAWVSWKTGGLEAAIAIHVINNLFAFGMMSFGVGGSTAQTENSGGPGSVVGEIAGLAVFAWLAVRIWRKGGHGRERIDLIEVPVTPSAGIPDPAGIPGTVAAAGAPAHQVPAAASPADPTPASAPTPASAPAPASPADAAAASPEPQAPPSGPADQILPVQTPGQAPQEDSRG
;
A
#
# COMPACT_ATOMS: atom_id res chain seq x y z
N MET A 1 -35.86 51.52 67.05
CA MET A 1 -36.39 51.99 65.77
C MET A 1 -36.65 50.78 64.88
N ASP A 2 -37.81 50.15 64.75
CA ASP A 2 -39.16 50.05 65.38
C ASP A 2 -39.82 48.93 64.54
N GLY A 3 -40.78 48.09 64.93
CA GLY A 3 -41.78 48.16 65.99
C GLY A 3 -43.17 48.27 65.35
N VAL A 4 -44.15 47.42 65.76
CA VAL A 4 -45.60 47.48 65.40
C VAL A 4 -45.89 47.05 63.93
N SER A 5 -46.70 46.05 63.54
CA SER A 5 -47.92 45.33 63.98
C SER A 5 -49.20 45.69 63.19
N ASP A 6 -50.09 44.70 63.08
CA ASP A 6 -51.51 44.78 62.66
C ASP A 6 -51.80 45.09 61.16
N ALA A 7 -52.93 44.68 60.55
CA ALA A 7 -54.07 43.91 61.05
C ALA A 7 -54.76 43.05 59.96
N GLN A 8 -55.75 42.28 60.39
CA GLN A 8 -56.65 41.41 59.61
C GLN A 8 -57.47 42.14 58.52
N THR A 9 -57.73 41.44 57.39
CA THR A 9 -59.01 41.53 56.65
C THR A 9 -59.39 40.20 55.99
N GLN A 10 -60.61 39.75 56.22
CA GLN A 10 -61.36 38.68 55.54
C GLN A 10 -62.86 39.05 55.62
N PRO A 11 -63.78 38.45 54.82
CA PRO A 11 -63.67 37.84 53.49
C PRO A 11 -64.64 38.58 52.50
N PRO A 12 -65.06 38.00 51.34
CA PRO A 12 -66.20 37.06 51.38
C PRO A 12 -66.16 35.87 50.38
N THR A 13 -66.78 34.77 50.84
CA THR A 13 -67.52 33.70 50.12
C THR A 13 -67.37 33.51 48.60
N GLY A 14 -67.09 32.27 48.17
CA GLY A 14 -67.31 31.79 46.81
C GLY A 14 -66.88 30.33 46.60
N ASP A 15 -67.79 29.39 46.89
CA ASP A 15 -67.94 27.98 46.45
C ASP A 15 -66.75 27.17 45.90
N GLY A 16 -66.68 25.88 46.29
CA GLY A 16 -65.84 24.89 45.58
C GLY A 16 -65.16 23.84 46.45
N SER A 17 -65.90 23.14 47.31
CA SER A 17 -65.35 22.02 48.09
C SER A 17 -64.94 20.84 47.22
N THR A 18 -63.63 20.57 47.08
CA THR A 18 -62.94 19.32 47.48
C THR A 18 -61.51 19.28 46.94
N PRO A 19 -60.53 18.67 47.64
CA PRO A 19 -59.16 18.58 47.13
C PRO A 19 -59.10 17.60 45.96
N SER A 20 -58.51 18.02 44.84
CA SER A 20 -58.07 17.09 43.79
C SER A 20 -57.02 16.16 44.40
N GLN A 21 -57.41 14.91 44.67
CA GLN A 21 -56.45 13.88 45.06
C GLN A 21 -55.45 13.72 43.92
N ALA A 22 -54.16 13.75 44.24
CA ALA A 22 -53.12 13.38 43.29
C ALA A 22 -53.43 11.99 42.71
N PRO A 23 -53.20 11.74 41.42
CA PRO A 23 -53.44 10.43 40.83
C PRO A 23 -52.63 9.39 41.58
N ALA A 24 -53.33 8.43 42.18
CA ALA A 24 -52.70 7.39 42.99
C ALA A 24 -51.65 6.66 42.15
N THR A 25 -50.40 6.66 42.61
CA THR A 25 -49.39 5.71 42.14
C THR A 25 -50.00 4.30 42.21
N PRO A 26 -49.96 3.51 41.12
CA PRO A 26 -50.42 2.14 41.16
C PRO A 26 -49.75 1.42 42.32
N ALA A 27 -50.56 0.81 43.20
CA ALA A 27 -50.02 0.04 44.31
C ALA A 27 -49.06 -1.01 43.76
N ALA A 28 -47.81 -0.98 44.22
CA ALA A 28 -46.84 -1.99 43.84
C ALA A 28 -47.42 -3.36 44.23
N LEU A 29 -47.63 -4.21 43.22
CA LEU A 29 -48.04 -5.60 43.44
C LEU A 29 -47.07 -6.22 44.45
N PRO A 30 -47.55 -6.96 45.46
CA PRO A 30 -46.67 -7.58 46.43
C PRO A 30 -45.65 -8.44 45.67
N ASN A 31 -44.36 -8.24 45.98
CA ASN A 31 -43.27 -8.90 45.29
C ASN A 31 -43.58 -10.39 45.12
N GLY A 32 -43.77 -10.83 43.86
CA GLY A 32 -43.90 -12.24 43.55
C GLY A 32 -42.69 -12.99 44.10
N PRO A 33 -42.81 -14.29 44.41
CA PRO A 33 -41.72 -15.07 44.99
C PRO A 33 -40.47 -14.86 44.16
N ALA A 34 -39.39 -14.40 44.81
CA ALA A 34 -38.15 -14.07 44.14
C ALA A 34 -37.72 -15.26 43.27
N ALA A 35 -37.50 -15.00 41.98
CA ALA A 35 -37.16 -16.06 41.03
C ALA A 35 -36.01 -16.91 41.61
N PRO A 36 -36.16 -18.24 41.68
CA PRO A 36 -35.18 -19.08 42.37
C PRO A 36 -33.79 -18.86 41.75
N PRO A 37 -32.71 -18.88 42.55
CA PRO A 37 -31.37 -18.59 42.06
C PRO A 37 -31.03 -19.52 40.90
N ALA A 38 -31.03 -18.96 39.68
CA ALA A 38 -30.80 -19.70 38.46
C ALA A 38 -29.32 -20.13 38.42
N TRP A 39 -29.08 -21.37 38.86
CA TRP A 39 -27.75 -21.97 38.90
C TRP A 39 -27.05 -21.83 37.55
N SER A 40 -25.74 -21.58 37.56
CA SER A 40 -24.97 -21.34 36.34
C SER A 40 -25.06 -22.48 35.32
N TRP A 41 -25.24 -23.72 35.79
CA TRP A 41 -25.43 -24.93 34.98
C TRP A 41 -26.82 -25.06 34.35
N ALA A 42 -27.83 -24.32 34.83
CA ALA A 42 -29.20 -24.32 34.32
C ALA A 42 -29.47 -23.20 33.29
N ARG A 43 -28.44 -22.40 32.93
CA ARG A 43 -28.57 -21.38 31.88
C ARG A 43 -28.69 -22.08 30.52
N PRO A 44 -29.68 -21.72 29.68
CA PRO A 44 -29.76 -22.28 28.33
C PRO A 44 -28.47 -21.94 27.57
N ALA A 45 -27.92 -22.94 26.87
CA ALA A 45 -26.70 -22.77 26.08
C ALA A 45 -26.87 -21.58 25.12
N GLN A 46 -25.95 -20.62 25.21
CA GLN A 46 -25.99 -19.40 24.42
C GLN A 46 -25.86 -19.79 22.94
N ARG A 47 -26.97 -19.71 22.20
CA ARG A 47 -26.98 -19.99 20.76
C ARG A 47 -26.27 -18.86 20.05
N PHE A 48 -25.40 -19.18 19.10
CA PHE A 48 -24.76 -18.22 18.21
C PHE A 48 -25.33 -18.37 16.81
N ILE A 49 -25.42 -17.25 16.09
CA ILE A 49 -25.71 -17.21 14.66
C ILE A 49 -24.53 -16.58 13.92
N THR A 50 -24.23 -17.11 12.75
CA THR A 50 -23.22 -16.54 11.85
C THR A 50 -23.84 -15.42 11.03
N VAL A 51 -23.23 -14.24 11.06
CA VAL A 51 -23.70 -13.02 10.37
C VAL A 51 -22.55 -12.44 9.54
N GLU A 52 -22.87 -11.93 8.35
CA GLU A 52 -21.91 -11.23 7.48
C GLU A 52 -21.65 -9.81 7.98
N THR A 53 -20.39 -9.35 7.89
CA THR A 53 -20.01 -7.96 8.19
C THR A 53 -20.36 -7.00 7.04
N GLU A 54 -20.40 -5.69 7.32
CA GLU A 54 -20.34 -4.64 6.29
C GLU A 54 -19.20 -4.95 5.29
N PRO A 55 -19.41 -4.85 3.96
CA PRO A 55 -18.34 -4.93 2.98
C PRO A 55 -17.32 -3.80 3.18
N LEU A 56 -16.07 -4.16 3.43
CA LEU A 56 -14.99 -3.19 3.66
C LEU A 56 -14.01 -3.16 2.49
N GLU A 57 -13.89 -2.00 1.85
CA GLU A 57 -12.77 -1.68 0.94
C GLU A 57 -11.43 -1.78 1.68
N TYR A 58 -10.34 -1.96 0.92
CA TYR A 58 -9.00 -2.23 1.46
C TYR A 58 -8.53 -1.19 2.50
N HIS A 59 -8.75 0.11 2.28
CA HIS A 59 -8.38 1.16 3.24
C HIS A 59 -9.19 1.14 4.54
N ARG A 60 -10.30 0.37 4.63
CA ARG A 60 -11.15 0.28 5.82
C ARG A 60 -10.96 -1.01 6.62
N LEU A 61 -10.14 -1.96 6.17
CA LEU A 61 -10.03 -3.31 6.76
C LEU A 61 -9.62 -3.32 8.25
N LEU A 62 -8.89 -2.32 8.71
CA LEU A 62 -8.52 -2.16 10.13
C LEU A 62 -9.75 -1.93 11.03
N ARG A 63 -10.78 -1.23 10.53
CA ARG A 63 -12.03 -0.96 11.25
C ARG A 63 -12.83 -2.22 11.53
N GLY A 64 -12.77 -3.21 10.65
CA GLY A 64 -13.41 -4.51 10.82
C GLY A 64 -12.63 -5.49 11.70
N THR A 65 -11.58 -5.06 12.41
CA THR A 65 -10.84 -5.97 13.31
C THR A 65 -11.64 -6.21 14.59
N ARG A 66 -11.68 -7.45 15.08
CA ARG A 66 -12.42 -7.84 16.31
C ARG A 66 -12.09 -6.95 17.52
N ASN A 67 -10.89 -6.40 17.53
CA ASN A 67 -10.31 -5.59 18.59
C ASN A 67 -10.33 -4.07 18.30
N TYR A 68 -11.07 -3.60 17.30
CA TYR A 68 -11.08 -2.18 16.92
C TYR A 68 -11.62 -1.27 18.04
N ARG A 69 -10.92 -0.15 18.27
CA ARG A 69 -11.36 1.02 19.05
C ARG A 69 -10.74 2.25 18.40
N TRP A 70 -11.39 3.42 18.46
CA TRP A 70 -10.93 4.62 17.75
C TRP A 70 -9.48 5.03 18.05
N TRP A 71 -8.99 4.81 19.27
CA TRP A 71 -7.61 5.13 19.68
C TRP A 71 -6.58 4.03 19.36
N ARG A 72 -7.02 2.80 19.08
CA ARG A 72 -6.10 1.67 18.84
C ARG A 72 -5.26 1.81 17.56
N PRO A 73 -5.75 2.41 16.46
CA PRO A 73 -4.89 2.75 15.31
C PRO A 73 -3.77 3.75 15.66
N LEU A 74 -3.97 4.69 16.59
CA LEU A 74 -2.88 5.56 17.08
C LEU A 74 -1.85 4.75 17.88
N LEU A 75 -2.29 3.87 18.78
CA LEU A 75 -1.38 2.98 19.50
C LEU A 75 -0.66 2.01 18.55
N LEU A 76 -1.28 1.60 17.45
CA LEU A 76 -0.67 0.76 16.42
C LEU A 76 0.48 1.50 15.71
N LEU A 77 0.26 2.77 15.31
CA LEU A 77 1.32 3.62 14.75
C LEU A 77 2.47 3.82 15.76
N LEU A 78 2.14 4.16 17.01
CA LEU A 78 3.14 4.36 18.07
C LEU A 78 3.97 3.09 18.30
N LEU A 79 3.30 1.94 18.42
CA LEU A 79 3.98 0.67 18.70
C LEU A 79 4.80 0.17 17.50
N ALA A 80 4.32 0.37 16.27
CA ALA A 80 5.10 0.11 15.07
C ALA A 80 6.34 1.01 15.01
N GLY A 81 6.22 2.30 15.34
CA GLY A 81 7.35 3.23 15.45
C GLY A 81 8.36 2.84 16.53
N VAL A 82 7.89 2.38 17.70
CA VAL A 82 8.77 1.87 18.77
C VAL A 82 9.49 0.60 18.35
N TYR A 83 8.80 -0.38 17.76
CA TYR A 83 9.44 -1.60 17.26
C TYR A 83 10.39 -1.32 16.09
N PHE A 84 10.08 -0.34 15.24
CA PHE A 84 10.99 0.14 14.20
C PHE A 84 12.25 0.73 14.82
N GLY A 85 12.14 1.73 15.70
CA GLY A 85 13.30 2.36 16.34
C GLY A 85 14.18 1.38 17.11
N VAL A 86 13.59 0.47 17.89
CA VAL A 86 14.33 -0.60 18.59
C VAL A 86 15.01 -1.54 17.60
N GLY A 87 14.31 -1.96 16.54
CA GLY A 87 14.87 -2.84 15.52
C GLY A 87 16.02 -2.19 14.73
N SER A 88 15.89 -0.92 14.34
CA SER A 88 16.93 -0.18 13.63
C SER A 88 18.16 0.05 14.51
N LEU A 89 17.98 0.33 15.82
CA LEU A 89 19.09 0.35 16.78
C LEU A 89 19.79 -1.02 16.88
N LEU A 90 19.02 -2.11 16.99
CA LEU A 90 19.58 -3.47 17.04
C LEU A 90 20.36 -3.83 15.76
N ILE A 91 19.85 -3.46 14.58
CA ILE A 91 20.58 -3.63 13.32
C ILE A 91 21.84 -2.76 13.30
N GLY A 92 21.78 -1.51 13.76
CA GLY A 92 22.96 -0.66 13.88
C GLY A 92 24.04 -1.27 14.76
N PHE A 93 23.69 -1.75 15.96
CA PHE A 93 24.61 -2.44 16.85
C PHE A 93 25.16 -3.76 16.27
N LEU A 94 24.34 -4.51 15.53
CA LEU A 94 24.76 -5.78 14.91
C LEU A 94 25.67 -5.58 13.70
N LEU A 95 25.43 -4.55 12.89
CA LEU A 95 26.21 -4.23 11.69
C LEU A 95 27.47 -3.40 12.00
N ALA A 96 27.53 -2.66 13.10
CA ALA A 96 28.69 -1.83 13.44
C ALA A 96 30.03 -2.61 13.48
N PRO A 97 30.14 -3.82 14.07
CA PRO A 97 31.38 -4.60 14.01
C PRO A 97 31.74 -5.04 12.58
N LEU A 98 30.75 -5.33 11.73
CA LEU A 98 30.96 -5.70 10.33
C LEU A 98 31.40 -4.49 9.49
N MET A 99 30.79 -3.32 9.72
CA MET A 99 31.21 -2.03 9.17
C MET A 99 32.68 -1.77 9.47
N LEU A 100 33.09 -1.78 10.75
CA LEU A 100 34.49 -1.56 11.14
C LEU A 100 35.47 -2.62 10.58
N ALA A 101 35.00 -3.82 10.22
CA ALA A 101 35.85 -4.89 9.69
C ALA A 101 35.97 -4.87 8.14
N VAL A 102 34.93 -4.42 7.44
CA VAL A 102 34.87 -4.40 5.96
C VAL A 102 35.28 -3.04 5.40
N ASP A 103 34.84 -1.95 6.04
CA ASP A 103 35.06 -0.59 5.57
C ASP A 103 35.29 0.35 6.79
N PRO A 104 36.52 0.35 7.35
CA PRO A 104 36.81 1.05 8.60
C PRO A 104 36.63 2.57 8.54
N SER A 105 36.69 3.19 7.35
CA SER A 105 36.56 4.64 7.19
C SER A 105 35.11 5.10 7.00
N TYR A 106 34.17 4.22 6.65
CA TYR A 106 32.78 4.63 6.33
C TYR A 106 32.13 5.51 7.39
N ALA A 107 32.30 5.17 8.68
CA ALA A 107 31.76 5.97 9.77
C ALA A 107 32.41 7.36 9.86
N THR A 108 33.73 7.48 9.68
CA THR A 108 34.43 8.77 9.69
C THR A 108 34.13 9.59 8.44
N ASP A 109 33.96 8.94 7.28
CA ASP A 109 33.69 9.58 6.01
C ASP A 109 32.28 10.19 6.02
N MET A 110 31.27 9.46 6.50
CA MET A 110 29.93 10.03 6.72
C MET A 110 29.93 11.18 7.73
N MET A 111 30.65 11.03 8.85
CA MET A 111 30.73 12.10 9.87
C MET A 111 31.47 13.35 9.38
N SER A 112 32.29 13.24 8.35
CA SER A 112 33.00 14.36 7.72
C SER A 112 32.35 14.89 6.44
N GLY A 113 31.23 14.30 5.99
CA GLY A 113 30.55 14.66 4.74
C GLY A 113 31.26 14.20 3.46
N ASN A 114 32.19 13.25 3.58
CA ASN A 114 32.96 12.67 2.46
C ASN A 114 32.33 11.38 1.90
N ALA A 115 31.21 10.91 2.46
CA ALA A 115 30.49 9.74 1.98
C ALA A 115 28.98 9.89 2.22
N GLU A 116 28.21 9.42 1.23
CA GLU A 116 26.76 9.35 1.32
C GLU A 116 26.29 8.14 2.14
N LEU A 117 25.07 8.23 2.67
CA LEU A 117 24.42 7.15 3.44
C LEU A 117 24.13 5.90 2.59
N LEU A 118 24.07 6.05 1.27
CA LEU A 118 23.86 4.96 0.32
C LEU A 118 24.73 5.19 -0.91
N ASP A 119 25.80 4.41 -1.02
CA ASP A 119 26.70 4.37 -2.17
C ASP A 119 26.90 2.93 -2.64
N THR A 120 26.59 2.68 -3.92
CA THR A 120 26.74 1.36 -4.55
C THR A 120 28.20 0.96 -4.76
N GLN A 121 29.16 1.88 -4.67
CA GLN A 121 30.59 1.57 -4.59
C GLN A 121 31.06 1.27 -3.16
N ARG A 122 30.16 1.32 -2.16
CA ARG A 122 30.41 0.88 -0.77
C ARG A 122 29.32 -0.12 -0.35
N PRO A 123 29.44 -1.42 -0.69
CA PRO A 123 28.35 -2.40 -0.52
C PRO A 123 27.80 -2.51 0.90
N ILE A 124 28.62 -2.20 1.91
CA ILE A 124 28.20 -2.20 3.31
C ILE A 124 27.18 -1.06 3.63
N SER A 125 27.26 0.07 2.92
CA SER A 125 26.27 1.15 3.00
C SER A 125 24.90 0.71 2.48
N LEU A 126 24.86 0.00 1.34
CA LEU A 126 23.64 -0.62 0.80
C LEU A 126 23.02 -1.59 1.81
N VAL A 127 23.82 -2.49 2.38
CA VAL A 127 23.34 -3.47 3.37
C VAL A 127 22.75 -2.76 4.59
N PHE A 128 23.44 -1.76 5.13
CA PHE A 128 22.97 -0.99 6.28
C PHE A 128 21.68 -0.22 5.97
N SER A 129 21.67 0.56 4.90
CA SER A 129 20.54 1.41 4.53
C SER A 129 19.30 0.60 4.16
N LEU A 130 19.44 -0.44 3.34
CA LEU A 130 18.32 -1.33 3.00
C LEU A 130 17.81 -2.11 4.22
N LEU A 131 18.68 -2.68 5.05
CA LEU A 131 18.24 -3.41 6.25
C LEU A 131 17.58 -2.49 7.27
N SER A 132 18.05 -1.24 7.42
CA SER A 132 17.44 -0.26 8.33
C SER A 132 15.97 0.00 8.00
N ILE A 133 15.61 0.02 6.71
CA ILE A 133 14.24 0.18 6.22
C ILE A 133 13.45 -1.14 6.31
N ILE A 134 14.07 -2.29 5.98
CA ILE A 134 13.42 -3.61 6.01
C ILE A 134 12.82 -3.93 7.40
N VAL A 135 13.41 -3.42 8.49
CA VAL A 135 12.88 -3.51 9.87
C VAL A 135 11.42 -3.03 10.00
N MET A 136 10.99 -2.09 9.16
CA MET A 136 9.60 -1.62 9.15
C MET A 136 8.59 -2.77 8.99
N LEU A 137 8.89 -3.78 8.18
CA LEU A 137 7.99 -4.90 7.93
C LEU A 137 7.69 -5.71 9.20
N PRO A 138 8.67 -6.33 9.90
CA PRO A 138 8.40 -7.01 11.16
C PRO A 138 7.86 -6.06 12.24
N ALA A 139 8.27 -4.78 12.27
CA ALA A 139 7.75 -3.81 13.24
C ALA A 139 6.21 -3.61 13.12
N VAL A 140 5.68 -3.45 11.90
CA VAL A 140 4.23 -3.38 11.66
C VAL A 140 3.53 -4.67 12.06
N LEU A 141 4.06 -5.83 11.66
CA LEU A 141 3.45 -7.13 11.94
C LEU A 141 3.43 -7.43 13.46
N LEU A 142 4.51 -7.13 14.18
CA LEU A 142 4.59 -7.25 15.63
C LEU A 142 3.60 -6.30 16.33
N ALA A 143 3.47 -5.04 15.88
CA ALA A 143 2.52 -4.10 16.45
C ALA A 143 1.06 -4.59 16.29
N MET A 144 0.71 -5.13 15.13
CA MET A 144 -0.61 -5.75 14.90
C MET A 144 -0.83 -6.99 15.78
N LEU A 145 0.18 -7.83 15.98
CA LEU A 145 0.11 -9.01 16.84
C LEU A 145 -0.08 -8.63 18.31
N THR A 146 0.70 -7.69 18.84
CA THR A 146 0.64 -7.22 20.24
C THR A 146 -0.72 -6.58 20.57
N LEU A 147 -1.33 -5.84 19.63
CA LEU A 147 -2.67 -5.26 19.82
C LEU A 147 -3.82 -6.23 19.50
N GLY A 148 -3.52 -7.46 19.09
CA GLY A 148 -4.51 -8.48 18.74
C GLY A 148 -5.33 -8.13 17.50
N MET A 149 -4.77 -7.34 16.57
CA MET A 149 -5.41 -6.93 15.32
C MET A 149 -5.33 -8.04 14.27
N ARG A 150 -6.09 -9.11 14.52
CA ARG A 150 -6.11 -10.31 13.69
C ARG A 150 -7.30 -10.31 12.71
N PRO A 151 -7.17 -10.97 11.54
CA PRO A 151 -5.95 -11.55 11.00
C PRO A 151 -4.99 -10.49 10.44
N VAL A 152 -3.69 -10.62 10.76
CA VAL A 152 -2.64 -9.67 10.35
C VAL A 152 -2.54 -9.56 8.82
N GLY A 153 -2.85 -10.64 8.10
CA GLY A 153 -2.79 -10.69 6.64
C GLY A 153 -3.72 -9.71 5.91
N ARG A 154 -4.64 -9.01 6.61
CA ARG A 154 -5.37 -7.85 6.07
C ARG A 154 -4.45 -6.69 5.64
N VAL A 155 -3.21 -6.67 6.11
CA VAL A 155 -2.19 -5.73 5.61
C VAL A 155 -1.87 -5.99 4.12
N TRP A 156 -1.97 -7.24 3.65
CA TRP A 156 -1.62 -7.59 2.25
C TRP A 156 -2.73 -7.26 1.26
N SER A 157 -3.96 -7.68 1.54
CA SER A 157 -5.12 -7.49 0.64
C SER A 157 -6.45 -7.77 1.35
N VAL A 158 -7.56 -7.48 0.67
CA VAL A 158 -8.92 -7.91 1.09
C VAL A 158 -9.04 -9.43 1.25
N ALA A 159 -8.24 -10.21 0.51
CA ALA A 159 -8.19 -11.67 0.65
C ALA A 159 -7.45 -12.13 1.92
N GLY A 160 -6.76 -11.22 2.63
CA GLY A 160 -5.96 -11.54 3.82
C GLY A 160 -4.60 -12.20 3.52
N ARG A 161 -4.16 -12.16 2.26
CA ARG A 161 -2.91 -12.78 1.76
C ARG A 161 -2.46 -12.14 0.44
N ILE A 162 -1.20 -12.34 0.07
CA ILE A 162 -0.70 -11.95 -1.26
C ILE A 162 -1.39 -12.80 -2.34
N ARG A 163 -1.96 -12.14 -3.35
CA ARG A 163 -2.52 -12.74 -4.55
C ARG A 163 -1.40 -12.90 -5.59
N TRP A 164 -0.56 -13.93 -5.44
CA TRP A 164 0.63 -14.17 -6.29
C TRP A 164 0.39 -14.04 -7.81
N GLY A 165 -0.75 -14.54 -8.31
CA GLY A 165 -1.11 -14.42 -9.72
C GLY A 165 -1.44 -12.98 -10.17
N LEU A 166 -1.87 -12.10 -9.26
CA LEU A 166 -2.01 -10.66 -9.52
C LEU A 166 -0.65 -9.96 -9.41
N LEU A 167 0.15 -10.28 -8.39
CA LEU A 167 1.50 -9.75 -8.20
C LEU A 167 2.35 -9.95 -9.46
N TRP A 168 2.53 -11.19 -9.92
CA TRP A 168 3.38 -11.50 -11.07
C TRP A 168 2.92 -10.83 -12.37
N ARG A 169 1.61 -10.77 -12.61
CA ARG A 169 1.04 -10.03 -13.76
C ARG A 169 1.28 -8.53 -13.64
N SER A 170 1.19 -7.98 -12.43
CA SER A 170 1.50 -6.57 -12.16
C SER A 170 3.00 -6.29 -12.27
N THR A 171 3.88 -7.25 -11.98
CA THR A 171 5.33 -7.14 -12.19
C THR A 171 5.66 -6.97 -13.67
N PHE A 172 5.04 -7.73 -14.58
CA PHE A 172 5.20 -7.48 -16.03
C PHE A 172 4.67 -6.11 -16.46
N ALA A 173 3.54 -5.67 -15.91
CA ALA A 173 3.02 -4.32 -16.16
C ALA A 173 3.96 -3.22 -15.63
N ALA A 174 4.62 -3.46 -14.49
CA ALA A 174 5.58 -2.55 -13.88
C ALA A 174 6.85 -2.43 -14.73
N VAL A 175 7.37 -3.54 -15.28
CA VAL A 175 8.50 -3.49 -16.24
C VAL A 175 8.15 -2.62 -17.44
N ILE A 176 6.96 -2.78 -18.03
CA ILE A 176 6.51 -1.92 -19.15
C ILE A 176 6.40 -0.45 -18.69
N GLY A 177 5.83 -0.19 -17.51
CA GLY A 177 5.71 1.14 -16.94
C GLY A 177 7.06 1.84 -16.75
N VAL A 178 8.04 1.16 -16.14
CA VAL A 178 9.38 1.69 -15.87
C VAL A 178 10.21 1.86 -17.15
N LEU A 179 10.02 1.00 -18.16
CA LEU A 179 10.62 1.21 -19.49
C LEU A 179 10.05 2.43 -20.20
N VAL A 180 8.72 2.64 -20.15
CA VAL A 180 8.09 3.85 -20.71
C VAL A 180 8.52 5.09 -19.93
N MET A 181 8.57 5.02 -18.60
CA MET A 181 9.02 6.10 -17.71
C MET A 181 10.41 6.61 -18.09
N ASN A 182 11.40 5.72 -18.12
CA ASN A 182 12.77 6.09 -18.42
C ASN A 182 12.94 6.45 -19.90
N GLY A 183 12.32 5.71 -20.83
CA GLY A 183 12.40 6.01 -22.26
C GLY A 183 11.81 7.38 -22.62
N VAL A 184 10.64 7.74 -22.08
CA VAL A 184 10.04 9.07 -22.27
C VAL A 184 10.84 10.14 -21.54
N GLY A 185 11.29 9.88 -20.31
CA GLY A 185 12.04 10.86 -19.53
C GLY A 185 13.37 11.25 -20.17
N ILE A 186 14.13 10.24 -20.63
CA ILE A 186 15.38 10.44 -21.39
C ILE A 186 15.10 11.18 -22.71
N ALA A 187 14.08 10.78 -23.48
CA ALA A 187 13.75 11.44 -24.74
C ALA A 187 13.35 12.92 -24.55
N VAL A 188 12.59 13.24 -23.51
CA VAL A 188 12.22 14.63 -23.17
C VAL A 188 13.46 15.40 -22.71
N GLN A 189 14.33 14.81 -21.89
CA GLN A 189 15.57 15.46 -21.45
C GLN A 189 16.49 15.78 -22.65
N MET A 190 16.65 14.86 -23.61
CA MET A 190 17.42 15.10 -24.85
C MET A 190 16.82 16.21 -25.74
N ILE A 191 15.51 16.44 -25.68
CA ILE A 191 14.85 17.55 -26.40
C ILE A 191 15.06 18.89 -25.69
N LEU A 192 15.00 18.90 -24.35
CA LEU A 192 15.17 20.11 -23.54
C LEU A 192 16.65 20.55 -23.47
N GLU A 193 17.57 19.60 -23.40
CA GLU A 193 19.01 19.82 -23.24
C GLU A 193 19.82 19.00 -24.27
N PRO A 194 19.77 19.35 -25.58
CA PRO A 194 20.50 18.60 -26.62
C PRO A 194 22.02 18.55 -26.41
N GLY A 195 22.58 19.53 -25.70
CA GLY A 195 24.01 19.63 -25.38
C GLY A 195 24.53 18.51 -24.49
N LEU A 196 23.66 17.81 -23.75
CA LEU A 196 24.03 16.69 -22.87
C LEU A 196 24.67 15.51 -23.62
N LEU A 197 24.45 15.43 -24.95
CA LEU A 197 25.08 14.44 -25.84
C LEU A 197 26.49 14.82 -26.30
N THR A 198 26.90 16.08 -26.07
CA THR A 198 28.15 16.67 -26.55
C THR A 198 29.09 17.12 -25.44
N GLU A 199 28.62 17.15 -24.19
CA GLU A 199 29.45 17.32 -23.00
C GLU A 199 30.44 16.13 -22.91
N PRO A 200 31.76 16.37 -22.84
CA PRO A 200 32.71 15.30 -22.55
C PRO A 200 32.46 14.77 -21.13
N PRO A 201 32.64 13.46 -20.87
CA PRO A 201 32.52 12.93 -19.52
C PRO A 201 33.49 13.66 -18.59
N SER A 202 33.02 14.04 -17.41
CA SER A 202 33.78 14.80 -16.43
C SER A 202 35.09 14.08 -16.06
N ALA A 203 36.20 14.82 -16.05
CA ALA A 203 37.53 14.28 -15.76
C ALA A 203 37.68 13.73 -14.33
N GLU A 204 36.77 14.11 -13.42
CA GLU A 204 36.66 13.62 -12.03
C GLU A 204 35.58 12.55 -11.91
N ALA A 205 35.58 11.54 -12.78
CA ALA A 205 34.77 10.35 -12.57
C ALA A 205 35.19 9.67 -11.25
N PRO A 206 34.26 9.33 -10.33
CA PRO A 206 34.57 8.55 -9.14
C PRO A 206 35.31 7.26 -9.48
N SER A 207 36.15 6.77 -8.57
CA SER A 207 36.84 5.48 -8.74
C SER A 207 35.82 4.35 -8.84
N PHE A 208 35.53 3.91 -10.06
CA PHE A 208 34.55 2.87 -10.34
C PHE A 208 35.20 1.48 -10.37
N ASP A 209 34.72 0.57 -9.51
CA ASP A 209 35.05 -0.84 -9.56
C ASP A 209 33.87 -1.71 -10.02
N MET A 210 34.11 -2.48 -11.08
CA MET A 210 33.17 -3.45 -11.63
C MET A 210 32.90 -4.62 -10.68
N SER A 211 33.87 -5.04 -9.86
CA SER A 211 33.66 -6.17 -8.94
C SER A 211 32.67 -5.78 -7.84
N THR A 212 32.84 -4.58 -7.29
CA THR A 212 31.95 -3.93 -6.33
C THR A 212 30.58 -3.67 -6.92
N ALA A 213 30.49 -3.17 -8.16
CA ALA A 213 29.22 -3.01 -8.88
C ALA A 213 28.41 -4.32 -8.98
N ILE A 214 29.06 -5.45 -9.26
CA ILE A 214 28.40 -6.76 -9.35
C ILE A 214 27.95 -7.27 -7.97
N VAL A 215 28.75 -7.07 -6.92
CA VAL A 215 28.38 -7.39 -5.53
C VAL A 215 27.18 -6.57 -5.07
N SER A 216 27.20 -5.27 -5.33
CA SER A 216 26.10 -4.34 -5.04
C SER A 216 24.83 -4.71 -5.80
N LEU A 217 24.91 -5.06 -7.09
CA LEU A 217 23.77 -5.55 -7.86
C LEU A 217 23.17 -6.83 -7.24
N ALA A 218 23.99 -7.77 -6.77
CA ALA A 218 23.50 -8.98 -6.09
C ALA A 218 22.78 -8.66 -4.77
N ILE A 219 23.28 -7.69 -3.99
CA ILE A 219 22.64 -7.19 -2.77
C ILE A 219 21.30 -6.52 -3.10
N ILE A 220 21.28 -5.66 -4.13
CA ILE A 220 20.10 -4.96 -4.64
C ILE A 220 19.00 -5.95 -5.03
N LEU A 221 19.32 -6.97 -5.84
CA LEU A 221 18.38 -7.99 -6.30
C LEU A 221 17.71 -8.79 -5.16
N VAL A 222 18.37 -8.90 -4.00
CA VAL A 222 17.84 -9.63 -2.83
C VAL A 222 17.10 -8.70 -1.86
N LEU A 223 17.68 -7.55 -1.52
CA LEU A 223 17.17 -6.69 -0.46
C LEU A 223 16.13 -5.68 -0.93
N VAL A 224 16.24 -5.09 -2.13
CA VAL A 224 15.26 -4.11 -2.64
C VAL A 224 13.84 -4.67 -2.73
N PRO A 225 13.60 -5.93 -3.17
CA PRO A 225 12.26 -6.52 -3.14
C PRO A 225 11.62 -6.53 -1.73
N ILE A 226 12.45 -6.69 -0.70
CA ILE A 226 12.01 -6.73 0.71
C ILE A 226 11.83 -5.30 1.24
N GLN A 227 12.75 -4.38 0.94
CA GLN A 227 12.69 -2.96 1.31
C GLN A 227 11.43 -2.28 0.76
N ALA A 228 11.21 -2.36 -0.55
CA ALA A 228 10.01 -1.79 -1.18
C ALA A 228 8.72 -2.44 -0.63
N THR A 229 8.73 -3.75 -0.34
CA THR A 229 7.60 -4.41 0.34
C THR A 229 7.36 -3.87 1.75
N ALA A 230 8.41 -3.57 2.50
CA ALA A 230 8.32 -3.02 3.86
C ALA A 230 7.71 -1.61 3.85
N GLU A 231 8.13 -0.75 2.92
CA GLU A 231 7.56 0.59 2.74
C GLU A 231 6.10 0.54 2.28
N GLU A 232 5.76 -0.30 1.30
CA GLU A 232 4.35 -0.48 0.90
C GLU A 232 3.48 -1.00 2.05
N VAL A 233 4.02 -1.87 2.91
CA VAL A 233 3.34 -2.30 4.15
C VAL A 233 3.15 -1.16 5.15
N VAL A 234 4.09 -0.21 5.27
CA VAL A 234 3.92 0.98 6.12
C VAL A 234 2.93 1.96 5.51
N PHE A 235 3.19 2.47 4.32
CA PHE A 235 2.43 3.59 3.76
C PHE A 235 1.05 3.17 3.24
N ARG A 236 0.97 2.06 2.50
CA ARG A 236 -0.25 1.59 1.82
C ARG A 236 -0.96 0.49 2.62
N GLY A 237 -0.23 -0.26 3.44
CA GLY A 237 -0.78 -1.22 4.39
C GLY A 237 -1.28 -0.55 5.68
N LEU A 238 -0.37 0.01 6.48
CA LEU A 238 -0.66 0.52 7.81
C LEU A 238 -1.29 1.92 7.78
N PHE A 239 -0.60 2.93 7.27
CA PHE A 239 -1.04 4.34 7.33
C PHE A 239 -2.38 4.56 6.60
N MET A 240 -2.51 4.03 5.38
CA MET A 240 -3.78 4.04 4.63
C MET A 240 -4.92 3.43 5.45
N GLN A 241 -4.72 2.26 6.08
CA GLN A 241 -5.78 1.60 6.85
C GLN A 241 -6.07 2.27 8.20
N VAL A 242 -5.08 2.90 8.82
CA VAL A 242 -5.26 3.73 10.02
C VAL A 242 -6.17 4.92 9.68
N LEU A 243 -5.84 5.69 8.64
CA LEU A 243 -6.66 6.82 8.20
C LEU A 243 -8.06 6.39 7.75
N GLY A 244 -8.18 5.33 6.95
CA GLY A 244 -9.46 4.81 6.48
C GLY A 244 -10.32 4.14 7.56
N SER A 245 -9.76 3.84 8.74
CA SER A 245 -10.55 3.39 9.89
C SER A 245 -11.42 4.51 10.49
N TRP A 246 -10.90 5.75 10.45
CA TRP A 246 -11.59 6.97 10.89
C TRP A 246 -12.38 7.63 9.75
N LEU A 247 -11.75 7.80 8.58
CA LEU A 247 -12.27 8.57 7.46
C LEU A 247 -12.83 7.64 6.37
N LYS A 248 -14.09 7.85 5.96
CA LYS A 248 -14.71 7.01 4.91
C LYS A 248 -14.09 7.23 3.52
N SER A 249 -13.76 8.47 3.18
CA SER A 249 -13.23 8.82 1.86
C SER A 249 -11.82 8.24 1.64
N PRO A 250 -11.58 7.48 0.55
CA PRO A 250 -10.26 6.90 0.29
C PRO A 250 -9.20 7.96 -0.04
N TRP A 251 -9.60 9.15 -0.51
CA TRP A 251 -8.66 10.20 -0.92
C TRP A 251 -7.76 10.68 0.23
N PHE A 252 -8.26 10.74 1.48
CA PHE A 252 -7.39 11.06 2.63
C PHE A 252 -6.35 9.96 2.87
N ALA A 253 -6.76 8.70 2.73
CA ALA A 253 -5.90 7.53 2.89
C ALA A 253 -4.94 7.30 1.71
N ILE A 254 -5.15 7.99 0.59
CA ILE A 254 -4.26 7.99 -0.59
C ILE A 254 -3.30 9.19 -0.54
N VAL A 255 -3.81 10.41 -0.37
CA VAL A 255 -3.00 11.63 -0.49
C VAL A 255 -2.09 11.83 0.73
N ILE A 256 -2.60 11.69 1.96
CA ILE A 256 -1.81 12.00 3.17
C ILE A 256 -0.58 11.08 3.31
N PRO A 257 -0.70 9.74 3.16
CA PRO A 257 0.48 8.87 3.26
C PRO A 257 1.47 9.09 2.11
N SER A 258 1.01 9.45 0.91
CA SER A 258 1.90 9.67 -0.24
C SER A 258 2.65 11.00 -0.18
N VAL A 259 2.05 12.05 0.41
CA VAL A 259 2.76 13.29 0.76
C VAL A 259 3.79 13.01 1.86
N GLY A 260 3.42 12.25 2.91
CA GLY A 260 4.36 11.83 3.95
C GLY A 260 5.51 10.95 3.44
N PHE A 261 5.24 10.11 2.44
CA PHE A 261 6.25 9.30 1.73
C PHE A 261 7.25 10.19 0.98
N ALA A 262 6.77 11.19 0.22
CA ALA A 262 7.65 12.12 -0.48
C ALA A 262 8.56 12.89 0.50
N PHE A 263 8.02 13.45 1.59
CA PHE A 263 8.81 14.12 2.62
C PHE A 263 9.76 13.20 3.42
N GLY A 264 9.69 11.88 3.23
CA GLY A 264 10.68 10.93 3.77
C GLY A 264 11.96 10.83 2.93
N HIS A 265 12.03 11.47 1.77
CA HIS A 265 13.15 11.42 0.84
C HIS A 265 13.96 12.72 0.82
N ILE A 266 15.24 12.60 0.47
CA ILE A 266 16.24 13.69 0.44
C ILE A 266 16.36 14.38 -0.93
N TYR A 267 15.38 14.21 -1.82
CA TYR A 267 15.50 14.66 -3.20
C TYR A 267 15.20 16.16 -3.40
N ASP A 268 15.68 16.69 -4.52
CA ASP A 268 15.26 17.98 -5.07
C ASP A 268 13.76 18.00 -5.45
N VAL A 269 13.28 19.14 -5.94
CA VAL A 269 11.86 19.33 -6.31
C VAL A 269 11.36 18.35 -7.39
N TRP A 270 12.19 17.95 -8.34
CA TRP A 270 11.83 17.02 -9.41
C TRP A 270 11.74 15.58 -8.89
N GLY A 271 12.70 15.14 -8.07
CA GLY A 271 12.64 13.82 -7.42
C GLY A 271 11.52 13.70 -6.39
N LEU A 272 11.25 14.75 -5.60
CA LEU A 272 10.11 14.78 -4.69
C LEU A 272 8.78 14.73 -5.44
N LEU A 273 8.66 15.39 -6.60
CA LEU A 273 7.51 15.25 -7.49
C LEU A 273 7.41 13.83 -8.05
N ALA A 274 8.51 13.23 -8.51
CA ALA A 274 8.51 11.88 -9.07
C ALA A 274 8.13 10.82 -8.02
N VAL A 275 8.81 10.79 -6.88
CA VAL A 275 8.52 9.86 -5.77
C VAL A 275 7.13 10.11 -5.16
N GLY A 276 6.66 11.36 -5.15
CA GLY A 276 5.30 11.72 -4.74
C GLY A 276 4.23 11.20 -5.70
N LEU A 277 4.47 11.29 -7.01
CA LEU A 277 3.59 10.73 -8.06
C LEU A 277 3.56 9.20 -8.00
N MET A 278 4.73 8.55 -7.92
CA MET A 278 4.86 7.10 -7.70
C MET A 278 4.06 6.69 -6.48
N GLY A 279 4.26 7.38 -5.36
CA GLY A 279 3.54 7.11 -4.11
C GLY A 279 2.03 7.29 -4.23
N LEU A 280 1.57 8.33 -4.92
CA LEU A 280 0.14 8.59 -5.15
C LEU A 280 -0.50 7.49 -6.01
N VAL A 281 0.18 7.07 -7.08
CA VAL A 281 -0.30 6.00 -7.96
C VAL A 281 -0.25 4.63 -7.28
N ALA A 282 0.81 4.33 -6.53
CA ALA A 282 0.92 3.15 -5.66
C ALA A 282 -0.28 3.05 -4.69
N ALA A 283 -0.56 4.13 -3.94
CA ALA A 283 -1.70 4.18 -3.03
C ALA A 283 -3.05 4.04 -3.75
N TRP A 284 -3.22 4.67 -4.93
CA TRP A 284 -4.42 4.54 -5.73
C TRP A 284 -4.61 3.11 -6.26
N VAL A 285 -3.58 2.44 -6.79
CA VAL A 285 -3.71 1.05 -7.25
C VAL A 285 -3.94 0.08 -6.09
N SER A 286 -3.39 0.34 -4.90
CA SER A 286 -3.68 -0.48 -3.71
C SER A 286 -5.14 -0.41 -3.29
N TRP A 287 -5.70 0.79 -3.19
CA TRP A 287 -7.13 0.97 -2.95
C TRP A 287 -7.96 0.35 -4.08
N LYS A 288 -7.60 0.61 -5.35
CA LYS A 288 -8.40 0.21 -6.51
C LYS A 288 -8.44 -1.29 -6.73
N THR A 289 -7.32 -1.99 -6.51
CA THR A 289 -7.19 -3.44 -6.69
C THR A 289 -7.45 -4.24 -5.42
N GLY A 290 -7.59 -3.57 -4.26
CA GLY A 290 -7.90 -4.20 -2.99
C GLY A 290 -6.71 -4.85 -2.28
N GLY A 291 -5.48 -4.38 -2.49
CA GLY A 291 -4.27 -4.93 -1.87
C GLY A 291 -2.96 -4.37 -2.41
N LEU A 292 -1.86 -4.70 -1.75
CA LEU A 292 -0.52 -4.15 -2.03
C LEU A 292 0.13 -4.68 -3.32
N GLU A 293 -0.41 -5.72 -3.95
CA GLU A 293 0.33 -6.47 -4.97
C GLU A 293 0.75 -5.63 -6.20
N ALA A 294 -0.10 -4.69 -6.62
CA ALA A 294 0.25 -3.78 -7.71
C ALA A 294 1.28 -2.72 -7.28
N ALA A 295 1.15 -2.18 -6.07
CA ALA A 295 2.06 -1.16 -5.55
C ALA A 295 3.46 -1.72 -5.28
N ILE A 296 3.55 -2.91 -4.66
CA ILE A 296 4.80 -3.66 -4.50
C ILE A 296 5.43 -3.92 -5.88
N ALA A 297 4.65 -4.34 -6.88
CA ALA A 297 5.19 -4.63 -8.20
C ALA A 297 5.87 -3.41 -8.86
N ILE A 298 5.25 -2.23 -8.83
CA ILE A 298 5.86 -1.02 -9.42
C ILE A 298 7.04 -0.52 -8.59
N HIS A 299 6.91 -0.48 -7.27
CA HIS A 299 7.97 -0.03 -6.38
C HIS A 299 9.23 -0.91 -6.50
N VAL A 300 9.08 -2.24 -6.46
CA VAL A 300 10.21 -3.18 -6.61
C VAL A 300 10.90 -3.01 -7.96
N ILE A 301 10.16 -2.96 -9.07
CA ILE A 301 10.78 -2.84 -10.40
C ILE A 301 11.42 -1.46 -10.61
N ASN A 302 10.81 -0.40 -10.07
CA ASN A 302 11.38 0.94 -10.09
C ASN A 302 12.72 1.00 -9.36
N ASN A 303 12.77 0.53 -8.10
CA ASN A 303 13.98 0.61 -7.30
C ASN A 303 15.05 -0.37 -7.78
N LEU A 304 14.69 -1.55 -8.31
CA LEU A 304 15.64 -2.44 -8.96
C LEU A 304 16.27 -1.80 -10.21
N PHE A 305 15.49 -1.05 -11.00
CA PHE A 305 16.02 -0.31 -12.14
C PHE A 305 16.92 0.84 -11.67
N ALA A 306 16.44 1.71 -10.77
CA ALA A 306 17.17 2.87 -10.28
C ALA A 306 18.49 2.48 -9.59
N PHE A 307 18.44 1.57 -8.61
CA PHE A 307 19.65 1.15 -7.89
C PHE A 307 20.55 0.27 -8.77
N GLY A 308 19.98 -0.52 -9.70
CA GLY A 308 20.76 -1.25 -10.69
C GLY A 308 21.58 -0.34 -11.60
N MET A 309 20.97 0.75 -12.11
CA MET A 309 21.65 1.76 -12.94
C MET A 309 22.72 2.52 -12.15
N MET A 310 22.38 2.96 -10.93
CA MET A 310 23.32 3.57 -9.97
C MET A 310 24.52 2.65 -9.69
N SER A 311 24.31 1.34 -9.55
CA SER A 311 25.37 0.35 -9.31
C SER A 311 26.41 0.28 -10.43
N PHE A 312 26.07 0.70 -11.65
CA PHE A 312 26.99 0.81 -12.79
C PHE A 312 27.37 2.27 -13.10
N GLY A 313 27.08 3.22 -12.20
CA GLY A 313 27.36 4.66 -12.39
C GLY A 313 26.54 5.32 -13.49
N VAL A 314 25.50 4.66 -14.01
CA VAL A 314 24.72 5.19 -15.14
C VAL A 314 23.83 6.32 -14.65
N GLY A 315 24.01 7.50 -15.22
CA GLY A 315 23.45 8.76 -14.71
C GLY A 315 24.47 9.65 -13.98
N GLY A 316 25.74 9.22 -13.86
CA GLY A 316 26.84 10.05 -13.37
C GLY A 316 27.09 9.98 -11.86
N SER A 317 26.32 9.18 -11.12
CA SER A 317 26.53 8.93 -9.69
C SER A 317 26.37 7.45 -9.34
N THR A 318 27.19 6.98 -8.40
CA THR A 318 27.04 5.67 -7.75
C THR A 318 26.36 5.77 -6.38
N ALA A 319 26.15 6.99 -5.89
CA ALA A 319 25.52 7.28 -4.61
C ALA A 319 24.16 7.95 -4.77
N GLN A 320 23.28 7.75 -3.79
CA GLN A 320 22.00 8.45 -3.69
C GLN A 320 22.25 9.86 -3.15
N THR A 321 22.13 10.86 -4.03
CA THR A 321 22.28 12.28 -3.69
C THR A 321 20.94 13.01 -3.77
N GLU A 322 20.93 14.30 -3.43
CA GLU A 322 19.73 15.14 -3.56
C GLU A 322 19.35 15.40 -5.04
N ASN A 323 20.32 15.40 -5.95
CA ASN A 323 20.10 15.64 -7.38
C ASN A 323 19.49 14.40 -8.06
N SER A 324 18.27 14.55 -8.55
CA SER A 324 17.41 13.49 -9.06
C SER A 324 16.94 13.71 -10.50
N GLY A 325 17.51 14.72 -11.18
CA GLY A 325 17.34 14.98 -12.60
C GLY A 325 16.45 16.19 -12.93
N GLY A 326 16.17 16.36 -14.22
CA GLY A 326 15.44 17.52 -14.74
C GLY A 326 13.93 17.28 -14.93
N PRO A 327 13.20 18.27 -15.51
CA PRO A 327 11.77 18.16 -15.82
C PRO A 327 11.40 16.94 -16.68
N GLY A 328 12.33 16.44 -17.49
CA GLY A 328 12.14 15.22 -18.28
C GLY A 328 11.79 14.01 -17.40
N SER A 329 12.41 13.87 -16.23
CA SER A 329 12.13 12.77 -15.28
C SER A 329 10.66 12.71 -14.90
N VAL A 330 10.05 13.85 -14.55
CA VAL A 330 8.64 13.95 -14.14
C VAL A 330 7.68 13.70 -15.31
N VAL A 331 8.03 14.12 -16.54
CA VAL A 331 7.21 13.79 -17.73
C VAL A 331 7.27 12.29 -18.02
N GLY A 332 8.44 11.68 -17.88
CA GLY A 332 8.63 10.22 -17.91
C GLY A 332 7.78 9.52 -16.86
N GLU A 333 7.90 9.92 -15.59
CA GLU A 333 7.14 9.41 -14.45
C GLU A 333 5.64 9.38 -14.75
N ILE A 334 5.07 10.51 -15.17
CA ILE A 334 3.64 10.62 -15.51
C ILE A 334 3.25 9.62 -16.61
N ALA A 335 4.05 9.52 -17.68
CA ALA A 335 3.76 8.62 -18.80
C ALA A 335 3.83 7.13 -18.39
N GLY A 336 4.90 6.74 -17.70
CA GLY A 336 5.11 5.36 -17.26
C GLY A 336 4.12 4.90 -16.20
N LEU A 337 3.84 5.76 -15.20
CA LEU A 337 2.80 5.49 -14.19
C LEU A 337 1.40 5.40 -14.81
N ALA A 338 1.06 6.24 -15.80
CA ALA A 338 -0.22 6.16 -16.48
C ALA A 338 -0.39 4.83 -17.22
N VAL A 339 0.65 4.38 -17.95
CA VAL A 339 0.68 3.06 -18.60
C VAL A 339 0.58 1.93 -17.59
N PHE A 340 1.36 1.99 -16.51
CA PHE A 340 1.32 1.00 -15.44
C PHE A 340 -0.07 0.91 -14.79
N ALA A 341 -0.64 2.04 -14.37
CA ALA A 341 -1.96 2.11 -13.72
C ALA A 341 -3.07 1.56 -14.62
N TRP A 342 -3.03 1.87 -15.93
CA TRP A 342 -3.96 1.32 -16.92
C TRP A 342 -3.82 -0.20 -17.05
N LEU A 343 -2.60 -0.72 -17.17
CA LEU A 343 -2.31 -2.16 -17.25
C LEU A 343 -2.75 -2.89 -15.97
N ALA A 344 -2.37 -2.39 -14.79
CA ALA A 344 -2.71 -2.97 -13.50
C ALA A 344 -4.22 -3.08 -13.29
N VAL A 345 -4.98 -2.03 -13.63
CA VAL A 345 -6.45 -2.06 -13.57
C VAL A 345 -7.04 -3.04 -14.61
N ARG A 346 -6.47 -3.13 -15.82
CA ARG A 346 -6.91 -4.08 -16.85
C ARG A 346 -6.68 -5.53 -16.43
N ILE A 347 -5.53 -5.83 -15.80
CA ILE A 347 -5.19 -7.13 -15.22
C ILE A 347 -6.17 -7.47 -14.10
N TRP A 348 -6.38 -6.56 -13.15
CA TRP A 348 -7.27 -6.75 -12.01
C TRP A 348 -8.73 -7.03 -12.45
N ARG A 349 -9.26 -6.23 -13.39
CA ARG A 349 -10.63 -6.44 -13.94
C ARG A 349 -10.81 -7.81 -14.60
N LYS A 350 -9.80 -8.31 -15.31
CA LYS A 350 -9.83 -9.65 -15.94
C LYS A 350 -9.66 -10.79 -14.93
N GLY A 351 -9.08 -10.53 -13.75
CA GLY A 351 -8.77 -11.54 -12.75
C GLY A 351 -9.91 -11.95 -11.82
N GLY A 352 -11.08 -11.28 -11.91
CA GLY A 352 -12.23 -11.56 -11.04
C GLY A 352 -11.96 -11.30 -9.55
N HIS A 353 -10.97 -10.45 -9.23
CA HIS A 353 -10.56 -10.20 -7.85
C HIS A 353 -11.57 -9.28 -7.14
N GLY A 354 -12.07 -9.71 -5.98
CA GLY A 354 -12.90 -8.86 -5.12
C GLY A 354 -12.20 -7.57 -4.71
N ARG A 355 -12.97 -6.48 -4.60
CA ARG A 355 -12.50 -5.15 -4.15
C ARG A 355 -12.71 -4.91 -2.66
N GLU A 356 -13.59 -5.69 -2.05
CA GLU A 356 -14.06 -5.54 -0.68
C GLU A 356 -13.94 -6.89 0.05
N ARG A 357 -13.85 -6.83 1.38
CA ARG A 357 -13.87 -8.00 2.26
C ARG A 357 -15.19 -8.04 3.04
N ILE A 358 -15.81 -9.21 3.05
CA ILE A 358 -16.89 -9.58 3.95
C ILE A 358 -16.32 -10.70 4.84
N ASP A 359 -16.43 -10.54 6.15
CA ASP A 359 -16.09 -11.58 7.12
C ASP A 359 -17.38 -12.16 7.72
N LEU A 360 -17.32 -13.42 8.15
CA LEU A 360 -18.39 -14.08 8.89
C LEU A 360 -18.06 -14.00 10.39
N ILE A 361 -19.01 -13.50 11.19
CA ILE A 361 -18.86 -13.37 12.64
C ILE A 361 -19.98 -14.11 13.38
N GLU A 362 -19.63 -14.77 14.48
CA GLU A 362 -20.61 -15.37 15.38
C GLU A 362 -21.14 -14.32 16.36
N VAL A 363 -22.45 -14.10 16.32
CA VAL A 363 -23.17 -13.17 17.20
C VAL A 363 -24.10 -14.00 18.10
N PRO A 364 -24.10 -13.77 19.43
CA PRO A 364 -25.03 -14.48 20.30
C PRO A 364 -26.47 -14.09 20.00
N VAL A 365 -27.35 -15.07 19.88
CA VAL A 365 -28.80 -14.87 19.79
C VAL A 365 -29.28 -14.41 21.16
N THR A 366 -29.61 -13.12 21.27
CA THR A 366 -30.44 -12.63 22.38
C THR A 366 -31.78 -13.36 22.32
N PRO A 367 -32.21 -14.07 23.38
CA PRO A 367 -33.55 -14.65 23.40
C PRO A 367 -34.56 -13.51 23.27
N SER A 368 -35.33 -13.52 22.17
CA SER A 368 -36.39 -12.54 22.00
C SER A 368 -37.44 -12.75 23.09
N ALA A 369 -37.72 -11.72 23.88
CA ALA A 369 -38.77 -11.77 24.88
C ALA A 369 -40.12 -11.83 24.17
N GLY A 370 -40.74 -13.00 24.14
CA GLY A 370 -42.11 -13.18 23.64
C GLY A 370 -42.22 -13.66 22.19
N ILE A 371 -41.81 -14.90 21.92
CA ILE A 371 -42.63 -15.77 21.07
C ILE A 371 -43.12 -16.90 21.99
N PRO A 372 -44.43 -16.98 22.30
CA PRO A 372 -44.97 -18.12 23.03
C PRO A 372 -44.73 -19.40 22.25
N ASP A 373 -44.24 -20.43 22.93
CA ASP A 373 -44.09 -21.77 22.37
C ASP A 373 -45.47 -22.30 21.96
N PRO A 374 -45.70 -22.77 20.71
CA PRO A 374 -47.02 -23.22 20.26
C PRO A 374 -47.59 -24.43 21.02
N ALA A 375 -46.77 -25.09 21.85
CA ALA A 375 -47.12 -26.29 22.62
C ALA A 375 -48.11 -26.07 23.80
N GLY A 376 -48.77 -24.91 23.88
CA GLY A 376 -49.49 -24.42 25.06
C GLY A 376 -51.02 -24.31 24.97
N ILE A 377 -51.72 -25.06 24.11
CA ILE A 377 -53.20 -25.02 24.02
C ILE A 377 -53.82 -26.39 24.38
N PRO A 378 -54.44 -26.54 25.56
CA PRO A 378 -55.19 -27.74 25.92
C PRO A 378 -56.58 -27.76 25.26
N GLY A 379 -56.65 -28.35 24.05
CA GLY A 379 -57.82 -29.03 23.51
C GLY A 379 -59.04 -28.23 23.03
N THR A 380 -59.39 -28.40 21.74
CA THR A 380 -60.78 -28.65 21.27
C THR A 380 -60.78 -29.15 19.81
N VAL A 381 -61.36 -30.32 19.59
CA VAL A 381 -61.98 -30.92 18.36
C VAL A 381 -61.35 -30.75 16.95
N ALA A 382 -61.49 -31.82 16.16
CA ALA A 382 -60.92 -31.99 14.83
C ALA A 382 -61.79 -31.45 13.67
N ALA A 383 -61.14 -31.06 12.56
CA ALA A 383 -61.73 -31.07 11.22
C ALA A 383 -60.64 -31.20 10.12
N ALA A 384 -60.97 -31.90 9.04
CA ALA A 384 -60.08 -32.33 7.95
C ALA A 384 -59.57 -31.22 7.01
N GLY A 385 -58.42 -31.48 6.33
CA GLY A 385 -57.96 -30.69 5.17
C GLY A 385 -56.49 -30.92 4.79
N ALA A 386 -56.23 -31.55 3.63
CA ALA A 386 -54.90 -31.88 3.09
C ALA A 386 -54.24 -30.69 2.33
N PRO A 387 -53.04 -30.82 1.69
CA PRO A 387 -51.95 -31.80 1.85
C PRO A 387 -50.56 -31.14 2.12
N ALA A 388 -49.52 -31.96 2.34
CA ALA A 388 -48.15 -31.51 2.59
C ALA A 388 -47.35 -31.22 1.29
N HIS A 389 -46.60 -30.10 1.27
CA HIS A 389 -45.50 -29.90 0.31
C HIS A 389 -44.19 -30.46 0.87
N GLN A 390 -43.65 -31.48 0.21
CA GLN A 390 -42.35 -32.05 0.55
C GLN A 390 -41.20 -31.18 -0.02
N VAL A 391 -40.18 -30.93 0.80
CA VAL A 391 -38.89 -30.38 0.36
C VAL A 391 -37.96 -31.57 0.06
N PRO A 392 -37.31 -31.66 -1.12
CA PRO A 392 -36.42 -32.78 -1.42
C PRO A 392 -35.15 -32.76 -0.58
N ALA A 393 -34.74 -33.93 -0.08
CA ALA A 393 -33.49 -34.09 0.66
C ALA A 393 -32.26 -34.02 -0.27
N ALA A 394 -31.15 -33.49 0.24
CA ALA A 394 -29.88 -33.46 -0.47
C ALA A 394 -29.26 -34.87 -0.60
N ALA A 395 -28.71 -35.17 -1.77
CA ALA A 395 -27.95 -36.40 -2.03
C ALA A 395 -26.47 -36.07 -2.28
N SER A 396 -25.57 -36.80 -1.64
CA SER A 396 -24.12 -36.71 -1.85
C SER A 396 -23.71 -37.30 -3.21
N PRO A 397 -22.77 -36.69 -3.94
CA PRO A 397 -22.17 -37.33 -5.11
C PRO A 397 -20.99 -38.24 -4.70
N ALA A 398 -20.92 -39.42 -5.32
CA ALA A 398 -19.74 -40.29 -5.34
C ALA A 398 -19.19 -40.37 -6.78
N ASP A 399 -17.94 -40.83 -6.91
CA ASP A 399 -17.05 -40.60 -8.07
C ASP A 399 -17.44 -41.25 -9.42
N PRO A 400 -16.85 -40.77 -10.55
CA PRO A 400 -17.38 -40.98 -11.90
C PRO A 400 -16.77 -42.16 -12.68
N THR A 401 -17.50 -42.64 -13.69
CA THR A 401 -16.96 -43.41 -14.83
C THR A 401 -17.59 -42.94 -16.15
N PRO A 402 -16.94 -43.16 -17.32
CA PRO A 402 -16.93 -42.15 -18.37
C PRO A 402 -17.80 -42.45 -19.60
N ALA A 403 -18.29 -41.41 -20.28
CA ALA A 403 -18.81 -41.50 -21.64
C ALA A 403 -18.67 -40.19 -22.44
N SER A 404 -18.20 -40.34 -23.68
CA SER A 404 -18.45 -39.46 -24.85
C SER A 404 -17.93 -38.02 -24.84
N ALA A 405 -16.79 -37.81 -25.52
CA ALA A 405 -16.27 -36.50 -25.88
C ALA A 405 -17.05 -35.85 -27.04
N PRO A 406 -17.26 -34.51 -27.04
CA PRO A 406 -17.75 -33.77 -28.19
C PRO A 406 -16.64 -33.45 -29.20
N THR A 407 -16.98 -33.41 -30.48
CA THR A 407 -16.09 -33.11 -31.61
C THR A 407 -15.55 -31.68 -31.59
N PRO A 408 -14.28 -31.44 -31.97
CA PRO A 408 -13.72 -30.09 -32.07
C PRO A 408 -14.20 -29.37 -33.33
N ALA A 409 -14.53 -28.08 -33.20
CA ALA A 409 -14.81 -27.20 -34.33
C ALA A 409 -13.51 -26.85 -35.08
N SER A 410 -13.56 -26.88 -36.41
CA SER A 410 -12.42 -26.68 -37.30
C SER A 410 -11.84 -25.26 -37.21
N ALA A 411 -10.54 -25.15 -36.94
CA ALA A 411 -9.79 -23.92 -37.18
C ALA A 411 -9.40 -23.81 -38.68
N PRO A 412 -9.40 -22.60 -39.29
CA PRO A 412 -8.83 -22.42 -40.62
C PRO A 412 -7.29 -22.49 -40.57
N ALA A 413 -6.71 -23.21 -41.52
CA ALA A 413 -5.26 -23.37 -41.67
C ALA A 413 -4.59 -22.10 -42.25
N PRO A 414 -3.29 -21.87 -42.00
CA PRO A 414 -2.57 -20.73 -42.56
C PRO A 414 -2.24 -20.94 -44.05
N ALA A 415 -2.23 -19.85 -44.82
CA ALA A 415 -1.68 -19.84 -46.17
C ALA A 415 -0.14 -19.86 -46.11
N SER A 416 0.48 -20.69 -46.94
CA SER A 416 1.94 -20.80 -47.11
C SER A 416 2.40 -19.98 -48.33
N PRO A 417 3.68 -19.56 -48.42
CA PRO A 417 4.09 -18.49 -49.33
C PRO A 417 4.46 -18.98 -50.73
N ALA A 418 3.79 -18.43 -51.74
CA ALA A 418 4.22 -18.36 -53.14
C ALA A 418 3.62 -17.10 -53.78
N ASP A 419 4.19 -16.66 -54.89
CA ASP A 419 3.68 -15.57 -55.76
C ASP A 419 3.70 -14.13 -55.19
N ALA A 420 4.91 -13.63 -54.89
CA ALA A 420 5.22 -12.18 -54.94
C ALA A 420 6.72 -11.90 -55.17
N ALA A 421 7.33 -12.48 -56.21
CA ALA A 421 8.70 -12.18 -56.60
C ALA A 421 8.75 -11.47 -57.97
N ALA A 422 8.86 -10.14 -57.97
CA ALA A 422 9.35 -9.36 -59.12
C ALA A 422 9.73 -7.92 -58.72
N ALA A 423 10.77 -7.39 -59.37
CA ALA A 423 11.16 -5.96 -59.43
C ALA A 423 11.78 -5.29 -58.17
N SER A 424 13.07 -5.57 -57.93
CA SER A 424 14.04 -4.50 -57.62
C SER A 424 14.57 -3.91 -58.94
N PRO A 425 15.01 -2.63 -58.97
CA PRO A 425 16.46 -2.43 -59.10
C PRO A 425 17.05 -1.24 -58.31
N GLU A 426 18.26 -1.45 -57.79
CA GLU A 426 19.27 -0.45 -57.43
C GLU A 426 20.24 -0.23 -58.62
N PRO A 427 21.29 0.62 -58.55
CA PRO A 427 21.41 1.95 -57.92
C PRO A 427 22.01 3.00 -58.91
N GLN A 428 22.02 4.31 -58.60
CA GLN A 428 22.85 5.28 -59.36
C GLN A 428 23.44 6.43 -58.51
N ALA A 429 24.73 6.69 -58.76
CA ALA A 429 25.55 7.87 -58.43
C ALA A 429 26.83 7.80 -59.30
N PRO A 430 27.69 8.84 -59.42
CA PRO A 430 27.57 10.29 -59.16
C PRO A 430 27.81 11.11 -60.48
N PRO A 431 28.18 12.41 -60.43
CA PRO A 431 29.61 12.78 -60.53
C PRO A 431 30.04 13.99 -59.66
N SER A 432 31.27 14.51 -59.88
CA SER A 432 32.14 15.11 -58.84
C SER A 432 32.77 16.50 -59.13
N GLY A 433 32.91 17.32 -58.08
CA GLY A 433 33.97 18.35 -57.86
C GLY A 433 33.80 19.75 -58.49
N PRO A 434 34.70 20.74 -58.22
CA PRO A 434 35.86 20.73 -57.30
C PRO A 434 36.11 22.04 -56.45
N ALA A 435 37.15 22.02 -55.58
CA ALA A 435 38.00 23.15 -55.12
C ALA A 435 37.40 24.26 -54.19
N ASP A 436 38.12 24.96 -53.27
CA ASP A 436 39.51 24.90 -52.76
C ASP A 436 39.68 25.71 -51.43
N GLN A 437 40.91 25.76 -50.85
CA GLN A 437 41.45 26.62 -49.75
C GLN A 437 41.32 26.11 -48.29
N ILE A 438 42.34 25.92 -47.42
CA ILE A 438 43.81 26.23 -47.35
C ILE A 438 44.11 27.72 -47.00
N LEU A 439 44.72 28.13 -45.85
CA LEU A 439 45.45 27.40 -44.78
C LEU A 439 45.17 27.80 -43.26
N PRO A 440 46.00 28.53 -42.46
CA PRO A 440 46.51 27.88 -41.22
C PRO A 440 46.42 28.61 -39.85
N VAL A 441 46.51 27.78 -38.79
CA VAL A 441 47.29 27.90 -37.53
C VAL A 441 47.48 29.28 -36.86
N GLN A 442 47.06 29.38 -35.59
CA GLN A 442 47.71 30.23 -34.58
C GLN A 442 48.15 29.40 -33.36
N THR A 443 49.39 29.65 -32.92
CA THR A 443 50.01 29.05 -31.73
C THR A 443 49.72 29.89 -30.49
N PRO A 444 49.44 29.32 -29.30
CA PRO A 444 49.34 30.09 -28.07
C PRO A 444 50.68 30.71 -27.66
N GLY A 445 50.69 32.01 -27.37
CA GLY A 445 51.87 32.73 -26.90
C GLY A 445 52.23 32.39 -25.45
N GLN A 446 53.51 32.54 -25.12
CA GLN A 446 54.08 32.22 -23.80
C GLN A 446 53.54 33.13 -22.68
N ALA A 447 53.37 32.54 -21.49
CA ALA A 447 53.27 33.30 -20.24
C ALA A 447 54.65 33.78 -19.76
N PRO A 448 54.76 34.95 -19.11
CA PRO A 448 55.89 35.29 -18.25
C PRO A 448 55.65 34.81 -16.82
N GLN A 449 56.71 34.32 -16.17
CA GLN A 449 56.75 34.03 -14.74
C GLN A 449 56.77 35.31 -13.88
N GLU A 450 56.21 35.17 -12.67
CA GLU A 450 56.62 35.77 -11.39
C GLU A 450 57.44 37.08 -11.38
N ASP A 451 56.93 38.09 -10.66
CA ASP A 451 57.67 38.54 -9.47
C ASP A 451 56.69 38.94 -8.34
N SER A 452 57.24 38.87 -7.14
CA SER A 452 56.71 39.07 -5.81
C SER A 452 56.70 40.53 -5.34
N ARG A 453 56.06 40.75 -4.17
CA ARG A 453 56.06 41.95 -3.29
C ARG A 453 54.99 43.01 -3.59
N GLY A 454 54.23 43.33 -2.56
CA GLY A 454 53.18 44.37 -2.52
C GLY A 454 52.21 44.11 -1.38
#